data_AF-A0A1G4TMU3-F1
#
_entry.id   AF-A0A1G4TMU3-F1
#
_cell.length_a   1.000
_cell.length_b   1.000
_cell.length_c   1.000
_cell.angle_alpha   90.00
_cell.angle_beta   90.00
_cell.angle_gamma   90.00
#
_symmetry.space_group_name_H-M   'P 1'
#
loop_
_entity.id
_entity.type
_entity.pdbx_description
1 polymer ?
#
loop_
_entity_poly.entity_id
_entity_poly.type
_entity_poly.pdbx_seq_one_letter_code
_entity_poly.pdbx_strand_id
1 'polypeptide(L)'
;MPNIKFNYLYRDGGNYKNFNSIVFNNPQNIELSALNDLIRSKLISHHWFYADQWQVPDLHFGSWDNELDHTFHEFENVEYTDKAADSEMDLASFMYILQTIANIT
;
A
#
# COMPACT_ATOMS: atom_id res chain seq x y z
N MET A 1 13.34 2.77 -17.09
CA MET A 1 13.40 3.02 -15.64
C MET A 1 12.92 1.78 -14.93
N PRO A 2 13.45 1.46 -13.74
CA PRO A 2 12.91 0.36 -12.96
C PRO A 2 11.46 0.64 -12.55
N ASN A 3 10.65 -0.41 -12.52
CA ASN A 3 9.31 -0.34 -11.96
C ASN A 3 9.39 -0.17 -10.44
N ILE A 4 8.29 0.24 -9.82
CA ILE A 4 8.22 0.39 -8.36
C ILE A 4 7.28 -0.66 -7.79
N LYS A 5 7.74 -1.38 -6.77
CA LYS A 5 6.96 -2.38 -6.04
C LYS A 5 6.55 -1.79 -4.69
N PHE A 6 5.24 -1.75 -4.45
CA PHE A 6 4.62 -1.38 -3.17
C PHE A 6 4.30 -2.64 -2.38
N ASN A 7 4.87 -2.77 -1.18
CA ASN A 7 4.72 -3.93 -0.32
C ASN A 7 3.91 -3.58 0.93
N TYR A 8 2.93 -4.43 1.26
CA TYR A 8 2.05 -4.26 2.41
C TYR A 8 1.50 -5.60 2.87
N LEU A 9 0.93 -5.62 4.07
CA LEU A 9 0.35 -6.81 4.66
C LEU A 9 -0.92 -6.51 5.46
N TYR A 10 -1.73 -7.53 5.65
CA TYR A 10 -2.69 -7.59 6.75
C TYR A 10 -2.08 -8.40 7.90
N ARG A 11 -2.27 -7.95 9.14
CA ARG A 11 -1.91 -8.67 10.36
C ARG A 11 -3.09 -8.64 11.32
N ASP A 12 -3.58 -9.80 11.75
CA ASP A 12 -4.65 -9.88 12.74
C ASP A 12 -4.12 -9.71 14.19
N GLY A 13 -5.03 -9.67 15.15
CA GLY A 13 -4.72 -9.63 16.59
C GLY A 13 -3.98 -10.87 17.11
N GLY A 14 -4.02 -11.97 16.35
CA GLY A 14 -3.27 -13.22 16.60
C GLY A 14 -1.85 -13.24 16.01
N ASN A 15 -1.43 -12.15 15.33
CA ASN A 15 -0.15 -12.00 14.64
C ASN A 15 0.04 -12.89 13.38
N TYR A 16 -1.03 -13.46 12.84
CA TYR A 16 -1.01 -14.07 11.51
C TYR A 16 -0.92 -12.99 10.43
N LYS A 17 -0.18 -13.26 9.35
CA LYS A 17 0.10 -12.27 8.31
C LYS A 17 -0.28 -12.78 6.92
N ASN A 18 -0.93 -11.91 6.14
CA ASN A 18 -1.14 -12.10 4.71
C ASN A 18 -0.42 -10.98 3.95
N PHE A 19 0.47 -11.33 3.04
CA PHE A 19 1.34 -10.38 2.34
C PHE A 19 0.90 -10.19 0.90
N ASN A 20 1.04 -8.97 0.38
CA ASN A 20 0.88 -8.71 -1.03
C ASN A 20 1.85 -7.61 -1.50
N SER A 21 2.01 -7.52 -2.82
CA SER A 21 2.75 -6.46 -3.46
C SER A 21 2.11 -6.06 -4.78
N ILE A 22 2.21 -4.78 -5.14
CA ILE A 22 1.77 -4.27 -6.44
C ILE A 22 2.99 -3.68 -7.15
N VAL A 23 3.22 -4.09 -8.40
CA VAL A 23 4.27 -3.57 -9.25
C VAL A 23 3.67 -2.57 -10.23
N PHE A 24 4.04 -1.30 -10.05
CA PHE A 24 3.62 -0.21 -10.92
C PHE A 24 4.68 0.09 -11.98
N ASN A 25 4.24 0.37 -13.21
CA ASN A 25 5.09 0.99 -14.21
C ASN A 25 5.50 2.40 -13.75
N ASN A 26 6.77 2.77 -13.98
CA ASN A 26 7.30 4.09 -13.61
C ASN A 26 7.83 4.89 -14.82
N PRO A 27 6.98 5.23 -15.82
CA PRO A 27 7.45 5.92 -17.04
C PRO A 27 7.82 7.38 -16.80
N GLN A 28 7.29 8.03 -15.77
CA GLN A 28 7.61 9.42 -15.39
C GLN A 28 8.88 9.53 -14.54
N ASN A 29 9.56 8.42 -14.25
CA ASN A 29 10.74 8.39 -13.41
C ASN A 29 10.51 9.03 -12.02
N ILE A 30 9.42 8.66 -11.37
CA ILE A 30 9.15 9.03 -9.98
C ILE A 30 10.24 8.43 -9.11
N GLU A 31 10.86 9.27 -8.28
CA GLU A 31 11.84 8.83 -7.30
C GLU A 31 11.18 8.05 -6.17
N LEU A 32 11.84 6.97 -5.75
CA LEU A 32 11.36 6.12 -4.66
C LEU A 32 11.12 6.90 -3.36
N SER A 33 11.99 7.88 -3.06
CA SER A 33 11.86 8.75 -1.89
C SER A 33 10.60 9.59 -1.94
N ALA A 34 10.26 10.17 -3.09
CA ALA A 34 9.06 10.99 -3.25
C ALA A 34 7.78 10.17 -3.02
N LEU A 35 7.72 8.94 -3.55
CA LEU A 35 6.60 8.04 -3.28
C LEU A 35 6.54 7.63 -1.81
N ASN A 36 7.67 7.25 -1.21
CA ASN A 36 7.74 6.85 0.20
C ASN A 36 7.30 7.99 1.14
N ASP A 37 7.72 9.23 0.87
CA ASP A 37 7.35 10.39 1.68
C ASP A 37 5.84 10.68 1.58
N LEU A 38 5.27 10.57 0.38
CA LEU A 38 3.82 10.69 0.17
C LEU A 38 3.08 9.60 0.96
N ILE A 39 3.45 8.33 0.80
CA ILE A 39 2.84 7.21 1.54
C ILE A 39 2.89 7.47 3.04
N ARG A 40 4.08 7.80 3.58
CA ARG A 40 4.27 8.02 5.02
C ARG A 40 3.44 9.19 5.57
N SER A 41 3.19 10.21 4.75
CA SER A 41 2.31 11.33 5.14
C SER A 41 0.83 10.93 5.28
N LYS A 42 0.45 9.75 4.77
CA LYS A 42 -0.92 9.23 4.78
C LYS A 42 -1.12 8.05 5.72
N LEU A 43 -0.06 7.60 6.41
CA LEU A 43 -0.15 6.48 7.35
C LEU A 43 -0.75 6.92 8.69
N ILE A 44 -1.67 6.12 9.20
CA ILE A 44 -2.19 6.17 10.56
C ILE A 44 -1.08 5.66 11.48
N SER A 45 -0.67 6.49 12.43
CA SER A 45 0.35 6.16 13.43
C SER A 45 1.62 5.55 12.82
N HIS A 46 2.03 6.07 11.66
CA HIS A 46 3.24 5.71 10.91
C HIS A 46 3.30 4.31 10.28
N HIS A 47 2.27 3.47 10.43
CA HIS A 47 2.30 2.09 9.96
C HIS A 47 1.07 1.70 9.13
N TRP A 48 -0.09 2.25 9.47
CA TRP A 48 -1.35 1.68 9.03
C TRP A 48 -2.06 2.51 7.97
N PHE A 49 -2.89 1.87 7.16
CA PHE A 49 -3.78 2.53 6.21
C PHE A 49 -5.03 1.69 5.98
N TYR A 50 -6.00 2.25 5.27
CA TYR A 50 -7.20 1.53 4.85
C TYR A 50 -7.07 1.12 3.38
N ALA A 51 -7.12 -0.18 3.08
CA ALA A 51 -6.94 -0.69 1.71
C ALA A 51 -7.98 -0.17 0.72
N ASP A 52 -9.23 -0.01 1.16
CA ASP A 52 -10.33 0.52 0.34
C ASP A 52 -10.09 1.99 -0.07
N GLN A 53 -9.60 2.81 0.85
CA GLN A 53 -9.26 4.22 0.58
C GLN A 53 -8.07 4.35 -0.37
N TRP A 54 -7.11 3.41 -0.30
CA TRP A 54 -5.94 3.38 -1.17
C TRP A 54 -6.21 2.63 -2.48
N GLN A 55 -7.40 2.05 -2.63
CA GLN A 55 -7.83 1.23 -3.76
C GLN A 55 -6.86 0.08 -4.07
N VAL A 56 -6.30 -0.53 -3.03
CA VAL A 56 -5.45 -1.73 -3.15
C VAL A 56 -6.23 -2.97 -2.71
N PRO A 57 -5.84 -4.19 -3.14
CA PRO A 57 -6.50 -5.41 -2.71
C PRO A 57 -6.57 -5.55 -1.19
N ASP A 58 -7.72 -5.98 -0.71
CA ASP A 58 -7.90 -6.33 0.69
C ASP A 58 -7.26 -7.70 0.98
N LEU A 59 -6.42 -7.74 2.02
CA LEU A 59 -5.70 -8.94 2.47
C LEU A 59 -6.26 -9.59 3.75
N HIS A 60 -7.42 -9.17 4.26
CA HIS A 60 -8.09 -9.87 5.35
C HIS A 60 -8.23 -11.37 5.04
N PHE A 61 -8.20 -12.21 6.09
CA PHE A 61 -8.40 -13.64 5.95
C PHE A 61 -9.87 -13.97 5.59
N GLY A 62 -10.16 -15.26 5.45
CA GLY A 62 -11.45 -15.75 4.95
C GLY A 62 -12.67 -15.13 5.65
N SER A 63 -13.03 -15.61 6.85
CA SER A 63 -14.17 -15.07 7.60
C SER A 63 -13.70 -14.08 8.65
N TRP A 64 -14.43 -12.97 8.79
CA TRP A 64 -14.18 -11.96 9.80
C TRP A 64 -14.37 -12.49 11.22
N ASP A 65 -13.37 -12.28 12.07
CA ASP A 65 -13.37 -12.55 13.51
C ASP A 65 -13.34 -11.21 14.28
N ASN A 66 -14.40 -10.89 15.02
CA ASN A 66 -14.50 -9.64 15.76
C ASN A 66 -13.48 -9.50 16.91
N GLU A 67 -12.86 -10.59 17.37
CA GLU A 67 -11.85 -10.54 18.43
C GLU A 67 -10.45 -10.27 17.89
N LEU A 68 -10.19 -10.65 16.63
CA LEU A 68 -8.86 -10.59 16.03
C LEU A 68 -8.76 -9.55 14.92
N ASP A 69 -9.82 -9.34 14.15
CA ASP A 69 -9.76 -8.56 12.94
C ASP A 69 -9.98 -7.06 13.16
N HIS A 70 -9.28 -6.28 12.35
CA HIS A 70 -9.38 -4.83 12.31
C HIS A 70 -9.27 -4.33 10.88
N THR A 71 -9.85 -3.18 10.58
CA THR A 71 -9.97 -2.68 9.20
C THR A 71 -8.68 -2.21 8.55
N PHE A 72 -7.54 -2.21 9.26
CA PHE A 72 -6.29 -1.63 8.79
C PHE A 72 -5.36 -2.64 8.14
N HIS A 73 -4.58 -2.17 7.16
CA HIS A 73 -3.42 -2.84 6.58
C HIS A 73 -2.15 -2.12 7.00
N GLU A 74 -1.02 -2.82 6.97
CA GLU A 74 0.30 -2.32 7.37
C GLU A 74 1.18 -2.11 6.15
N PHE A 75 1.71 -0.89 6.01
CA PHE A 75 2.71 -0.56 5.02
C PHE A 75 4.07 -1.17 5.40
N GLU A 76 4.70 -1.87 4.45
CA GLU A 76 6.01 -2.47 4.66
C GLU A 76 7.11 -1.57 4.07
N ASN A 77 7.15 -1.44 2.74
CA ASN A 77 8.08 -0.56 2.04
C ASN A 77 7.67 -0.31 0.58
N VAL A 78 8.43 0.54 -0.09
CA VAL A 78 8.50 0.61 -1.55
C VAL A 78 9.93 0.31 -2.00
N GLU A 79 10.09 -0.35 -3.14
CA GLU A 79 11.40 -0.67 -3.71
C GLU A 79 11.39 -0.57 -5.25
N TYR A 80 12.54 -0.34 -5.85
CA TYR A 80 12.71 -0.51 -7.30
C TYR A 80 12.72 -1.99 -7.66
N THR A 81 12.21 -2.34 -8.84
CA THR A 81 12.20 -3.73 -9.33
C THR A 81 12.28 -3.83 -10.85
N ASP A 82 12.85 -4.93 -11.33
CA ASP A 82 12.90 -5.31 -12.75
C ASP A 82 11.70 -6.16 -13.19
N LYS A 83 10.78 -6.49 -12.26
CA LYS A 83 9.55 -7.22 -12.58
C LYS A 83 8.64 -6.36 -13.47
N ALA A 84 7.93 -7.01 -14.40
CA ALA A 84 6.88 -6.35 -15.17
C ALA A 84 5.77 -5.86 -14.23
N ALA A 85 5.12 -4.75 -14.59
CA ALA A 85 3.98 -4.25 -13.85
C ALA A 85 2.81 -5.25 -13.91
N ASP A 86 2.14 -5.42 -12.77
CA ASP A 86 1.01 -6.33 -12.56
C ASP A 86 -0.27 -5.60 -12.13
N SER A 87 -0.21 -4.26 -12.05
CA SER A 87 -1.32 -3.40 -11.69
C SER A 87 -2.09 -2.90 -12.92
N GLU A 88 -3.42 -2.95 -12.87
CA GLU A 88 -4.28 -2.22 -13.81
C GLU A 88 -4.26 -0.69 -13.54
N MET A 89 -3.97 -0.30 -12.30
CA MET A 89 -3.81 1.09 -11.88
C MET A 89 -2.36 1.53 -12.07
N ASP A 90 -2.12 2.63 -12.78
CA ASP A 90 -0.78 3.18 -12.92
C ASP A 90 -0.31 3.93 -11.65
N LEU A 91 1.02 4.16 -11.56
CA LEU A 91 1.64 4.82 -10.41
C LEU A 91 1.10 6.23 -10.17
N ALA A 92 0.85 6.99 -11.24
CA ALA A 92 0.40 8.37 -11.14
C ALA A 92 -1.02 8.44 -10.56
N SER A 93 -1.90 7.52 -10.96
CA SER A 93 -3.25 7.36 -10.44
C SER A 93 -3.24 6.95 -8.98
N PHE A 94 -2.36 6.01 -8.60
CA PHE A 94 -2.17 5.63 -7.20
C PHE A 94 -1.73 6.84 -6.35
N MET A 95 -0.70 7.58 -6.80
CA MET A 95 -0.25 8.78 -6.09
C MET A 95 -1.34 9.85 -6.00
N TYR A 96 -2.15 10.03 -7.04
CA TYR A 96 -3.28 10.95 -7.03
C TYR A 96 -4.31 10.55 -5.97
N ILE A 97 -4.68 9.27 -5.90
CA ILE A 97 -5.58 8.74 -4.85
C ILE A 97 -5.02 9.11 -3.46
N LEU A 98 -3.76 8.80 -3.18
CA LEU A 98 -3.12 9.14 -1.90
C LEU A 98 -3.18 10.64 -1.59
N GLN A 99 -2.97 11.50 -2.58
CA GLN A 99 -3.04 12.96 -2.41
C GLN A 99 -4.45 13.45 -2.05
N THR A 100 -5.50 12.77 -2.53
CA THR A 100 -6.90 13.12 -2.20
C THR A 100 -7.33 12.68 -0.81
N ILE A 101 -6.61 11.76 -0.17
CA ILE A 101 -6.88 11.33 1.21
C ILE A 101 -6.53 12.49 2.16
N ALA A 102 -7.45 12.82 3.06
CA ALA A 102 -7.23 13.84 4.08
C ALA A 102 -5.97 13.51 4.90
N ASN A 103 -5.15 14.52 5.20
CA ASN A 103 -4.00 14.31 6.07
C ASN A 103 -4.49 13.89 7.45
N ILE A 104 -3.92 12.82 7.99
CA ILE A 104 -4.25 12.33 9.32
C ILE A 104 -3.29 13.06 10.27
N THR A 105 -3.80 14.13 10.89
CA THR A 105 -3.07 14.95 11.90
C THR A 105 -3.05 14.28 13.26
#